data_AF-A0A0S8KQB9-F1
#
_entry.id   AF-A0A0S8KQB9-F1
#
_cell.length_a   1.000
_cell.length_b   1.000
_cell.length_c   1.000
_cell.angle_alpha   90.00
_cell.angle_beta   90.00
_cell.angle_gamma   90.00
#
_symmetry.space_group_name_H-M   'P 1'
#
loop_
_entity.id
_entity.type
_entity.pdbx_description
1 polymer ?
#
loop_
_entity_poly.entity_id
_entity_poly.type
_entity_poly.pdbx_seq_one_letter_code
_entity_poly.pdbx_strand_id
1 'polypeptide(L)'
;MRELTMKTSSLAVVLIVSAVCLGGCVVVVKEETRGPKRPPVCLPTERTIAEIDAVSKLAFDLDRQRGYKRIAARAGISPDAQVYLVKTVFAKLAFEDAKEDVLLTLIGNPSFSDAAEQAVLEKLDRLAFEDSKQRILKAISERKA
;
A
#
# COMPACT_ATOMS: atom_id res chain seq x y z
N MET A 1 44.46 6.77 -48.97
CA MET A 1 45.06 7.29 -47.72
C MET A 1 44.84 8.80 -47.67
N ARG A 2 43.78 9.27 -46.99
CA ARG A 2 43.68 10.58 -46.33
C ARG A 2 42.56 10.48 -45.28
N GLU A 3 43.02 10.60 -44.05
CA GLU A 3 42.30 10.48 -42.79
C GLU A 3 41.63 11.79 -42.36
N LEU A 4 40.57 11.62 -41.55
CA LEU A 4 40.09 12.44 -40.45
C LEU A 4 39.91 13.97 -40.65
N THR A 5 38.66 14.43 -40.54
CA THR A 5 38.29 15.65 -39.77
C THR A 5 36.77 15.68 -39.50
N MET A 6 36.30 14.87 -38.54
CA MET A 6 34.94 14.96 -37.96
C MET A 6 35.02 14.76 -36.44
N LYS A 7 35.61 15.72 -35.72
CA LYS A 7 35.73 15.66 -34.25
C LYS A 7 35.56 17.00 -33.52
N THR A 8 35.28 18.10 -34.22
CA THR A 8 35.16 19.43 -33.60
C THR A 8 33.72 19.82 -33.23
N SER A 9 32.70 19.19 -33.82
CA SER A 9 31.29 19.58 -33.58
C SER A 9 30.72 19.08 -32.24
N SER A 10 31.23 17.97 -31.71
CA SER A 10 30.66 17.33 -30.51
C SER A 10 31.12 17.95 -29.19
N LEU A 11 32.24 18.69 -29.18
CA LEU A 11 32.79 19.30 -27.96
C LEU A 11 32.03 20.58 -27.54
N ALA A 12 31.48 21.33 -28.50
CA ALA A 12 30.75 22.57 -28.22
C ALA A 12 29.41 22.32 -27.50
N VAL A 13 28.72 21.21 -27.84
CA VAL A 13 27.43 20.86 -27.24
C VAL A 13 27.57 20.45 -25.77
N VAL A 14 28.66 19.75 -25.41
CA VAL A 14 28.93 19.32 -24.03
C VAL A 14 29.24 20.51 -23.11
N LEU A 15 29.87 21.57 -23.63
CA LEU A 15 30.21 22.77 -22.87
C LEU A 15 29.01 23.67 -22.57
N ILE A 16 27.96 23.65 -23.39
CA ILE A 16 26.74 24.45 -23.16
C ILE A 16 25.84 23.78 -22.11
N VAL A 17 25.80 22.44 -22.06
CA VAL A 17 24.97 21.69 -21.10
C VAL A 17 25.50 21.80 -19.66
N SER A 18 26.81 21.96 -19.46
CA SER A 18 27.40 22.03 -18.11
C SER A 18 27.16 23.36 -17.39
N ALA A 19 26.94 24.46 -18.12
CA ALA A 19 26.73 25.78 -17.52
C ALA A 19 25.34 25.93 -16.86
N VAL A 20 24.34 25.14 -17.26
CA VAL A 20 22.97 25.21 -16.71
C VAL A 20 22.85 24.52 -15.34
N CYS A 21 23.80 23.64 -14.99
CA CYS A 21 23.75 22.86 -13.74
C CYS A 21 24.30 23.58 -12.50
N LEU A 22 24.86 24.80 -12.64
CA LEU A 22 25.43 25.56 -11.51
C LEU A 22 24.52 26.68 -11.00
N GLY A 23 23.34 26.87 -11.61
CA GLY A 23 22.29 27.76 -11.11
C GLY A 23 21.55 27.15 -9.93
N GLY A 24 22.22 26.99 -8.80
CA GLY A 24 21.59 26.59 -7.54
C GLY A 24 20.50 27.58 -7.15
N CYS A 25 19.24 27.16 -7.25
CA CYS A 25 18.11 27.88 -6.67
C CYS A 25 18.25 27.84 -5.15
N VAL A 26 18.75 28.93 -4.56
CA VAL A 26 18.62 29.17 -3.12
C VAL A 26 17.17 29.55 -2.85
N VAL A 27 16.34 28.55 -2.53
CA VAL A 27 15.01 28.79 -1.98
C VAL A 27 15.20 29.33 -0.57
N VAL A 28 15.10 30.64 -0.41
CA VAL A 28 15.01 31.29 0.89
C VAL A 28 13.65 30.89 1.48
N VAL A 29 13.64 29.80 2.24
CA VAL A 29 12.50 29.42 3.07
C VAL A 29 12.42 30.46 4.18
N LYS A 30 11.46 31.38 4.05
CA LYS A 30 11.06 32.29 5.12
C LYS A 30 10.52 31.42 6.26
N GLU A 31 11.34 31.25 7.30
CA GLU A 31 11.00 30.53 8.51
C GLU A 31 9.96 31.33 9.29
N GLU A 32 8.68 31.12 8.96
CA GLU A 32 7.60 31.48 9.87
C GLU A 32 7.77 30.62 11.12
N THR A 33 8.12 31.27 12.22
CA THR A 33 8.18 30.75 13.59
C THR A 33 6.80 30.23 14.01
N ARG A 34 6.40 29.07 13.46
CA ARG A 34 5.27 28.30 13.96
C ARG A 34 5.72 27.71 15.29
N GLY A 35 5.20 28.29 16.37
CA GLY A 35 5.35 27.72 17.71
C GLY A 35 5.05 26.22 17.72
N PRO A 36 5.59 25.45 18.69
CA PRO A 36 5.60 23.99 18.66
C PRO A 36 4.18 23.45 18.48
N LYS A 37 3.86 23.11 17.23
CA LYS A 37 2.57 22.57 16.85
C LYS A 37 2.57 21.15 17.40
N ARG A 38 1.92 20.95 18.55
CA ARG A 38 1.75 19.61 19.12
C ARG A 38 1.30 18.69 17.99
N PRO A 39 1.99 17.56 17.76
CA PRO A 39 1.58 16.64 16.72
C PRO A 39 0.13 16.25 16.98
N PRO A 40 -0.74 16.27 15.96
CA PRO A 40 -2.13 15.86 16.13
C PRO A 40 -2.15 14.46 16.75
N VAL A 41 -2.95 14.29 17.82
CA VAL A 41 -3.18 12.99 18.44
C VAL A 41 -4.00 12.18 17.43
N CYS A 42 -3.31 11.38 16.62
CA CYS A 42 -3.94 10.52 15.64
C CYS A 42 -4.53 9.31 16.37
N LEU A 43 -5.82 9.04 16.15
CA LEU A 43 -6.49 7.92 16.78
C LEU A 43 -5.90 6.58 16.25
N PRO A 44 -5.85 5.52 17.06
CA PRO A 44 -5.28 4.23 16.63
C PRO A 44 -5.87 3.66 15.33
N THR A 45 -7.16 3.92 15.09
CA THR A 45 -7.87 3.53 13.86
C THR A 45 -7.35 4.27 12.64
N GLU A 46 -7.22 5.60 12.71
CA GLU A 46 -6.70 6.43 11.62
C GLU A 46 -5.28 6.02 11.24
N ARG A 47 -4.44 5.72 12.25
CA ARG A 47 -3.08 5.22 12.01
C ARG A 47 -3.07 3.91 11.23
N THR A 48 -3.99 2.98 11.55
CA THR A 48 -4.09 1.70 10.84
C THR A 48 -4.56 1.90 9.40
N ILE A 49 -5.56 2.77 9.18
CA ILE A 49 -6.06 3.09 7.84
C ILE A 49 -4.95 3.73 7.00
N ALA A 50 -4.20 4.67 7.55
CA ALA A 50 -3.05 5.28 6.87
C ALA A 50 -1.96 4.24 6.52
N GLU A 51 -1.74 3.23 7.37
CA GLU A 51 -0.83 2.13 7.09
C GLU A 51 -1.34 1.27 5.91
N ILE A 52 -2.64 0.94 5.88
CA ILE A 52 -3.27 0.21 4.77
C ILE A 52 -3.11 1.01 3.47
N ASP A 53 -3.33 2.33 3.50
CA ASP A 53 -3.14 3.20 2.34
C ASP A 53 -1.69 3.23 1.87
N ALA A 54 -0.73 3.28 2.79
CA ALA A 54 0.69 3.23 2.46
C ALA A 54 1.05 1.90 1.79
N VAL A 55 0.57 0.77 2.33
CA VAL A 55 0.76 -0.56 1.71
C VAL A 55 0.12 -0.60 0.33
N SER A 56 -1.05 0.01 0.13
CA SER A 56 -1.76 0.01 -1.16
C SER A 56 -1.01 0.68 -2.30
N LYS A 57 -0.04 1.53 -1.99
CA LYS A 57 0.81 2.26 -2.94
C LYS A 57 2.07 1.49 -3.35
N LEU A 58 2.34 0.33 -2.74
CA LEU A 58 3.48 -0.50 -3.14
C LEU A 58 3.29 -1.00 -4.58
N ALA A 59 4.39 -1.05 -5.34
CA ALA A 59 4.36 -1.37 -6.77
C ALA A 59 3.93 -2.82 -7.03
N PHE A 60 4.46 -3.77 -6.25
CA PHE A 60 4.27 -5.19 -6.48
C PHE A 60 3.15 -5.78 -5.64
N ASP A 61 2.39 -6.70 -6.24
CA ASP A 61 1.26 -7.37 -5.58
C ASP A 61 1.71 -8.19 -4.37
N LEU A 62 2.85 -8.87 -4.49
CA LEU A 62 3.46 -9.65 -3.40
C LEU A 62 3.78 -8.79 -2.18
N ASP A 63 4.27 -7.56 -2.39
CA ASP A 63 4.57 -6.64 -1.28
C ASP A 63 3.29 -6.10 -0.64
N ARG A 64 2.25 -5.83 -1.45
CA ARG A 64 0.91 -5.49 -0.94
C ARG A 64 0.33 -6.63 -0.10
N GLN A 65 0.37 -7.87 -0.61
CA GLN A 65 -0.09 -9.06 0.10
C GLN A 65 0.62 -9.20 1.46
N ARG A 66 1.96 -9.15 1.48
CA ARG A 66 2.75 -9.23 2.72
C ARG A 66 2.38 -8.12 3.69
N GLY A 67 2.24 -6.88 3.21
CA GLY A 67 1.85 -5.73 4.02
C GLY A 67 0.46 -5.90 4.63
N TYR A 68 -0.54 -6.26 3.82
CA TYR A 68 -1.89 -6.48 4.29
C TYR A 68 -2.00 -7.67 5.23
N LYS A 69 -1.29 -8.78 4.97
CA LYS A 69 -1.25 -9.94 5.85
C LYS A 69 -0.67 -9.60 7.22
N ARG A 70 0.42 -8.83 7.25
CA ARG A 70 1.00 -8.33 8.50
C ARG A 70 0.00 -7.47 9.28
N ILE A 71 -0.72 -6.58 8.59
CA ILE A 71 -1.76 -5.76 9.22
C ILE A 71 -2.87 -6.67 9.75
N ALA A 72 -3.39 -7.60 8.94
CA ALA A 72 -4.46 -8.53 9.30
C ALA A 72 -4.13 -9.40 10.53
N ALA A 73 -2.86 -9.76 10.73
CA ALA A 73 -2.42 -10.56 11.87
C ALA A 73 -2.29 -9.77 13.19
N ARG A 74 -2.37 -8.43 13.15
CA ARG A 74 -2.16 -7.60 14.35
C ARG A 74 -3.35 -7.72 15.32
N ALA A 75 -3.08 -7.89 16.61
CA ALA A 75 -4.14 -7.84 17.62
C ALA A 75 -4.75 -6.43 17.75
N GLY A 76 -6.04 -6.34 18.06
CA GLY A 76 -6.69 -5.08 18.42
C GLY A 76 -6.90 -4.11 17.26
N ILE A 77 -6.99 -4.62 16.02
CA ILE A 77 -7.39 -3.79 14.88
C ILE A 77 -8.85 -3.43 15.06
N SER A 78 -9.19 -2.14 15.02
CA SER A 78 -10.58 -1.69 15.13
C SER A 78 -11.44 -2.26 13.99
N PRO A 79 -12.74 -2.56 14.23
CA PRO A 79 -13.65 -3.06 13.21
C PRO A 79 -13.63 -2.26 11.89
N ASP A 80 -13.64 -0.92 11.96
CA ASP A 80 -13.60 -0.05 10.77
C ASP A 80 -12.34 -0.27 9.92
N ALA A 81 -11.19 -0.45 10.57
CA ALA A 81 -9.93 -0.71 9.89
C ALA A 81 -9.90 -2.12 9.28
N GLN A 82 -10.56 -3.11 9.90
CA GLN A 82 -10.72 -4.45 9.30
C GLN A 82 -11.60 -4.39 8.04
N VAL A 83 -12.74 -3.69 8.11
CA VAL A 83 -13.62 -3.46 6.95
C VAL A 83 -12.87 -2.73 5.84
N TYR A 84 -12.10 -1.71 6.19
CA TYR A 84 -11.26 -0.97 5.24
C TYR A 84 -10.21 -1.88 4.58
N LEU A 85 -9.57 -2.75 5.37
CA LEU A 85 -8.61 -3.73 4.86
C LEU A 85 -9.28 -4.68 3.86
N VAL A 86 -10.44 -5.26 4.18
CA VAL A 86 -11.18 -6.15 3.28
C VAL A 86 -11.50 -5.46 1.95
N LYS A 87 -12.07 -4.24 2.01
CA LYS A 87 -12.38 -3.44 0.81
C LYS A 87 -11.13 -3.21 -0.04
N THR A 88 -10.01 -2.88 0.61
CA THR A 88 -8.75 -2.57 -0.06
C THR A 88 -8.13 -3.82 -0.68
N VAL A 89 -8.15 -4.96 0.00
CA VAL A 89 -7.66 -6.25 -0.53
C VAL A 89 -8.35 -6.61 -1.85
N PHE A 90 -9.68 -6.56 -1.90
CA PHE A 90 -10.43 -6.83 -3.12
C PHE A 90 -10.22 -5.79 -4.24
N ALA A 91 -9.79 -4.57 -3.90
CA ALA A 91 -9.56 -3.50 -4.86
C ALA A 91 -8.13 -3.43 -5.38
N LYS A 92 -7.14 -3.89 -4.59
CA LYS A 92 -5.72 -3.63 -4.83
C LYS A 92 -4.88 -4.88 -5.02
N LEU A 93 -5.33 -6.04 -4.58
CA LEU A 93 -4.67 -7.29 -4.94
C LEU A 93 -5.21 -7.79 -6.27
N ALA A 94 -4.31 -8.13 -7.19
CA ALA A 94 -4.67 -8.68 -8.48
C ALA A 94 -5.05 -10.15 -8.34
N PHE A 95 -4.19 -10.93 -7.67
CA PHE A 95 -4.31 -12.37 -7.60
C PHE A 95 -5.25 -12.82 -6.47
N GLU A 96 -5.91 -13.94 -6.71
CA GLU A 96 -6.95 -14.46 -5.83
C GLU A 96 -6.37 -15.22 -4.62
N ASP A 97 -5.33 -16.01 -4.84
CA ASP A 97 -4.54 -16.63 -3.78
C ASP A 97 -4.03 -15.59 -2.78
N ALA A 98 -3.58 -14.43 -3.26
CA ALA A 98 -3.15 -13.32 -2.42
C ALA A 98 -4.30 -12.71 -1.60
N LYS A 99 -5.51 -12.58 -2.20
CA LYS A 99 -6.71 -12.13 -1.46
C LYS A 99 -7.08 -13.15 -0.39
N GLU A 100 -7.18 -14.41 -0.77
CA GLU A 100 -7.52 -15.51 0.12
C GLU A 100 -6.58 -15.58 1.33
N ASP A 101 -5.27 -15.54 1.10
CA ASP A 101 -4.26 -15.62 2.16
C ASP A 101 -4.41 -14.49 3.19
N VAL A 102 -4.68 -13.26 2.73
CA VAL A 102 -4.94 -12.12 3.62
C VAL A 102 -6.26 -12.28 4.37
N LEU A 103 -7.33 -12.71 3.69
CA LEU A 103 -8.65 -12.87 4.30
C LEU A 103 -8.67 -13.98 5.35
N LEU A 104 -8.06 -15.13 5.07
CA LEU A 104 -7.92 -16.21 6.05
C LEU A 104 -7.11 -15.76 7.27
N THR A 105 -6.04 -14.97 7.05
CA THR A 105 -5.28 -14.38 8.15
C THR A 105 -6.14 -13.43 9.01
N LEU A 106 -6.98 -12.61 8.37
CA LEU A 106 -7.86 -11.69 9.07
C LEU A 106 -8.96 -12.42 9.87
N ILE A 107 -9.56 -13.47 9.30
CA ILE A 107 -10.59 -14.30 9.96
C ILE A 107 -10.01 -15.03 11.18
N GLY A 108 -8.77 -15.53 11.06
CA GLY A 108 -8.05 -16.15 12.16
C GLY A 108 -7.64 -15.20 13.28
N ASN A 109 -7.78 -13.88 13.09
CA ASN A 109 -7.43 -12.90 14.12
C ASN A 109 -8.43 -12.97 15.30
N PRO A 110 -7.97 -13.01 16.57
CA PRO A 110 -8.88 -13.01 17.72
C PRO A 110 -9.84 -11.82 17.76
N SER A 111 -9.42 -10.67 17.23
CA SER A 111 -10.24 -9.44 17.15
C SER A 111 -11.12 -9.35 15.91
N PHE A 112 -11.22 -10.40 15.08
CA PHE A 112 -12.07 -10.39 13.88
C PHE A 112 -13.52 -10.06 14.25
N SER A 113 -14.06 -9.05 13.59
CA SER A 113 -15.34 -8.42 13.92
C SER A 113 -16.45 -8.84 12.95
N ASP A 114 -17.70 -8.84 13.44
CA ASP A 114 -18.88 -9.16 12.62
C ASP A 114 -19.02 -8.22 11.41
N ALA A 115 -18.63 -6.94 11.56
CA ALA A 115 -18.62 -5.99 10.46
C ALA A 115 -17.62 -6.38 9.36
N ALA A 116 -16.45 -6.90 9.75
CA ALA A 116 -15.47 -7.41 8.79
C ALA A 116 -15.95 -8.71 8.15
N GLU A 117 -16.58 -9.61 8.91
CA GLU A 117 -17.21 -10.82 8.38
C GLU A 117 -18.23 -10.49 7.29
N GLN A 118 -19.17 -9.59 7.59
CA GLN A 118 -20.17 -9.13 6.65
C GLN A 118 -19.52 -8.56 5.38
N ALA A 119 -18.48 -7.73 5.53
CA ALA A 119 -17.76 -7.16 4.40
C ALA A 119 -17.04 -8.21 3.53
N VAL A 120 -16.59 -9.33 4.13
CA VAL A 120 -16.04 -10.47 3.38
C VAL A 120 -17.15 -11.20 2.62
N LEU A 121 -18.25 -11.52 3.29
CA LEU A 121 -19.38 -12.24 2.69
C LEU A 121 -19.99 -11.47 1.51
N GLU A 122 -20.18 -10.15 1.64
CA GLU A 122 -20.68 -9.27 0.56
C GLU A 122 -19.79 -9.24 -0.69
N LYS A 123 -18.51 -9.58 -0.55
CA LYS A 123 -17.54 -9.53 -1.65
C LYS A 123 -17.09 -10.91 -2.11
N LEU A 124 -17.60 -11.97 -1.49
CA LEU A 124 -17.18 -13.34 -1.76
C LEU A 124 -17.42 -13.72 -3.23
N ASP A 125 -18.51 -13.25 -3.83
CA ASP A 125 -18.83 -13.46 -5.25
C ASP A 125 -17.85 -12.79 -6.23
N ARG A 126 -16.97 -11.90 -5.74
CA ARG A 126 -15.90 -11.30 -6.54
C ARG A 126 -14.67 -12.20 -6.68
N LEU A 127 -14.64 -13.31 -5.97
CA LEU A 127 -13.66 -14.38 -6.15
C LEU A 127 -14.11 -15.26 -7.33
N ALA A 128 -13.19 -15.56 -8.23
CA ALA A 128 -13.44 -16.37 -9.40
C ALA A 128 -13.39 -17.87 -9.08
N PHE A 129 -12.56 -18.29 -8.12
CA PHE A 129 -12.38 -19.70 -7.78
C PHE A 129 -13.30 -20.11 -6.63
N GLU A 130 -14.14 -21.11 -6.89
CA GLU A 130 -15.08 -21.63 -5.90
C GLU A 130 -14.36 -22.25 -4.69
N ASP A 131 -13.21 -22.89 -4.91
CA ASP A 131 -12.38 -23.45 -3.84
C ASP A 131 -11.95 -22.38 -2.83
N SER A 132 -11.56 -21.19 -3.29
CA SER A 132 -11.18 -20.06 -2.44
C SER A 132 -12.37 -19.57 -1.61
N LYS A 133 -13.56 -19.49 -2.22
CA LYS A 133 -14.80 -19.13 -1.49
C LYS A 133 -15.13 -20.16 -0.41
N GLN A 134 -15.06 -21.44 -0.73
CA GLN A 134 -15.33 -22.52 0.22
C GLN A 134 -14.36 -22.51 1.40
N ARG A 135 -13.07 -22.28 1.16
CA ARG A 135 -12.08 -22.17 2.25
C ARG A 135 -12.37 -20.99 3.16
N ILE A 136 -12.74 -19.84 2.61
CA ILE A 136 -13.12 -18.65 3.40
C ILE A 136 -14.41 -18.90 4.20
N LEU A 137 -15.46 -19.46 3.58
CA LEU A 137 -16.72 -19.77 4.27
C LEU A 137 -16.53 -20.79 5.39
N LYS A 138 -15.69 -21.81 5.15
CA LYS A 138 -15.32 -22.80 6.16
C LYS A 138 -14.63 -22.13 7.34
N ALA A 139 -13.65 -21.25 7.09
CA ALA A 139 -12.95 -20.53 8.16
C ALA A 139 -13.89 -19.63 8.99
N ILE A 140 -14.86 -18.95 8.35
CA ILE A 140 -15.88 -18.16 9.05
C ILE A 140 -16.78 -19.08 9.91
N SER A 141 -17.21 -20.21 9.36
CA SER A 141 -18.09 -21.15 10.05
C SER A 141 -17.41 -21.80 11.26
N GLU A 142 -16.15 -22.21 11.10
CA GLU A 142 -15.35 -22.82 12.17
C GLU A 142 -15.11 -21.87 13.34
N ARG A 143 -15.12 -20.55 13.11
CA ARG A 143 -14.98 -19.55 14.17
C ARG A 143 -16.23 -19.44 15.06
N LYS A 144 -17.40 -19.79 14.52
CA LYS A 144 -18.70 -19.71 15.21
C LYS A 144 -19.10 -21.00 15.93
N ALA A 145 -18.42 -22.10 15.62
CA ALA A 145 -18.63 -23.41 16.23
C ALA A 145 -18.00 -23.46 17.63
#